data_AF-A0A1D6G7F0-F1
#
_entry.id   AF-A0A1D6G7F0-F1
#
_cell.length_a   1.000
_cell.length_b   1.000
_cell.length_c   1.000
_cell.angle_alpha   90.00
_cell.angle_beta   90.00
_cell.angle_gamma   90.00
#
_symmetry.space_group_name_H-M   'P 1'
#
loop_
_entity.id
_entity.type
_entity.pdbx_description
1 polymer ?
#
loop_
_entity_poly.entity_id
_entity_poly.type
_entity_poly.pdbx_seq_one_letter_code
_entity_poly.pdbx_strand_id
1 'polypeptide(L)'
;MFNLNKVKLHFTDGALRLLAKKAIAKSTGARGLRAILETVLLEAMYEVPDEKTGNERVDAVVVDEEAIGSVDRPGCGAKILRGDGALDQYITRTNVMNLQETNDGLAGELEEAYMLSRIVSL
;
A
#
# COMPACT_ATOMS: atom_id res chain seq x y z
N MET A 1 0.32 11.47 -12.40
CA MET A 1 -0.21 12.33 -11.33
C MET A 1 0.64 12.19 -10.07
N PHE A 2 0.65 11.06 -9.37
CA PHE A 2 1.42 10.88 -8.11
C PHE A 2 2.94 11.12 -8.21
N ASN A 3 3.59 10.66 -9.30
CA ASN A 3 5.02 10.86 -9.50
C ASN A 3 5.44 12.34 -9.65
N LEU A 4 4.50 13.22 -10.02
CA LEU A 4 4.76 14.66 -10.16
C LEU A 4 4.80 15.36 -8.79
N ASN A 5 4.16 14.78 -7.76
CA ASN A 5 4.06 15.36 -6.42
C ASN A 5 5.09 14.76 -5.43
N LYS A 6 6.04 13.96 -5.93
CA LYS A 6 6.96 13.11 -5.13
C LYS A 6 6.23 12.15 -4.18
N VAL A 7 5.02 11.72 -4.54
CA VAL A 7 4.24 10.75 -3.76
C VAL A 7 4.47 9.35 -4.32
N LYS A 8 4.84 8.41 -3.46
CA LYS A 8 5.03 6.99 -3.84
C LYS A 8 3.68 6.28 -3.86
N LEU A 9 3.45 5.42 -4.85
CA LEU A 9 2.25 4.60 -4.93
C LEU A 9 2.65 3.13 -4.77
N HIS A 10 2.07 2.45 -3.77
CA HIS A 10 2.35 1.05 -3.48
C HIS A 10 1.07 0.23 -3.58
N PHE A 11 1.13 -0.92 -4.25
CA PHE A 11 0.04 -1.88 -4.32
C PHE A 11 0.48 -3.15 -3.62
N THR A 12 -0.36 -3.66 -2.72
CA THR A 12 -0.15 -5.00 -2.17
C THR A 12 -0.49 -6.07 -3.21
N ASP A 13 0.12 -7.25 -3.09
CA ASP A 13 -0.15 -8.36 -4.03
C ASP A 13 -1.63 -8.78 -4.03
N GLY A 14 -2.22 -8.85 -2.83
CA GLY A 14 -3.65 -9.13 -2.66
C GLY A 14 -4.51 -8.11 -3.40
N ALA A 15 -4.16 -6.82 -3.32
CA ALA A 15 -4.88 -5.78 -4.04
C ALA A 15 -4.84 -6.00 -5.57
N LEU A 16 -3.67 -6.28 -6.13
CA LEU A 16 -3.53 -6.56 -7.57
C LEU A 16 -4.40 -7.75 -8.00
N ARG A 17 -4.42 -8.81 -7.16
CA ARG A 17 -5.22 -10.01 -7.41
C ARG A 17 -6.72 -9.72 -7.37
N LEU A 18 -7.19 -8.94 -6.39
CA LEU A 18 -8.60 -8.52 -6.32
C LEU A 18 -8.98 -7.58 -7.47
N LEU A 19 -8.09 -6.67 -7.85
CA LEU A 19 -8.30 -5.76 -8.98
C LEU A 19 -8.52 -6.55 -10.29
N ALA A 20 -7.68 -7.55 -10.54
CA ALA A 20 -7.80 -8.44 -11.69
C ALA A 20 -9.12 -9.22 -11.67
N LYS A 21 -9.48 -9.83 -10.54
CA LYS A 21 -10.76 -10.54 -10.38
C LYS A 21 -11.97 -9.63 -10.64
N LYS A 22 -11.97 -8.42 -10.08
CA LYS A 22 -13.05 -7.44 -10.21
C LYS A 22 -13.18 -6.92 -11.65
N ALA A 23 -12.06 -6.72 -12.33
CA ALA A 23 -12.05 -6.33 -13.74
C ALA A 23 -12.61 -7.42 -14.67
N ILE A 24 -12.29 -8.70 -14.39
CA ILE A 24 -12.84 -9.86 -15.09
C ILE A 24 -14.35 -9.96 -14.84
N ALA A 25 -14.79 -9.89 -13.57
CA ALA A 25 -16.20 -9.99 -13.20
C ALA A 25 -17.06 -8.90 -13.86
N LYS A 26 -16.55 -7.68 -13.96
CA LYS A 26 -17.25 -6.57 -14.62
C LYS A 26 -17.23 -6.64 -16.16
N SER A 27 -16.65 -7.67 -16.78
CA SER A 27 -16.61 -7.89 -18.24
C SER A 27 -16.14 -6.67 -19.06
N THR A 28 -15.37 -5.79 -18.44
CA THR A 28 -14.97 -4.48 -19.00
C THR A 28 -13.51 -4.47 -19.46
N GLY A 29 -12.82 -5.62 -19.34
CA GLY A 29 -11.42 -5.79 -19.74
C GLY A 29 -10.52 -4.73 -19.11
N ALA A 30 -9.49 -4.30 -19.85
CA ALA A 30 -8.55 -3.27 -19.41
C ALA A 30 -9.20 -1.89 -19.13
N ARG A 31 -10.37 -1.60 -19.75
CA ARG A 31 -11.09 -0.33 -19.52
C ARG A 31 -11.75 -0.30 -18.14
N GLY A 32 -12.28 -1.43 -17.68
CA GLY A 32 -12.86 -1.58 -16.35
C GLY A 32 -11.86 -1.36 -15.24
N LEU A 33 -10.63 -1.86 -15.44
CA LEU A 33 -9.55 -1.74 -14.48
C LEU A 33 -9.22 -0.27 -14.19
N ARG A 34 -9.19 0.58 -15.22
CA ARG A 34 -8.99 2.02 -15.06
C ARG A 34 -10.10 2.66 -14.22
N ALA A 35 -11.37 2.33 -14.49
CA ALA A 35 -12.49 2.88 -13.73
C ALA A 35 -12.45 2.48 -12.24
N ILE A 36 -12.06 1.23 -11.95
CA ILE A 36 -11.89 0.76 -10.57
C ILE A 36 -10.75 1.53 -9.89
N LEU A 37 -9.58 1.64 -10.54
CA LEU A 37 -8.46 2.38 -9.99
C LEU A 37 -8.79 3.86 -9.77
N GLU A 38 -9.51 4.49 -10.70
CA GLU A 38 -9.91 5.88 -10.60
C GLU A 38 -10.83 6.11 -9.40
N THR A 39 -11.73 5.16 -9.11
CA THR A 39 -12.59 5.22 -7.91
C THR A 39 -11.77 5.08 -6.63
N VAL A 40 -10.87 4.10 -6.56
CA VAL A 40 -10.08 3.80 -5.36
C VAL A 40 -9.06 4.91 -5.06
N LEU A 41 -8.48 5.50 -6.10
CA LEU A 41 -7.47 6.55 -5.98
C LEU A 41 -8.08 7.96 -5.93
N LEU A 42 -9.40 8.11 -6.14
CA LEU A 42 -10.04 9.43 -6.20
C LEU A 42 -9.75 10.24 -4.93
N GLU A 43 -10.00 9.66 -3.76
CA GLU A 43 -9.79 10.33 -2.47
C GLU A 43 -8.31 10.70 -2.29
N ALA A 44 -7.40 9.77 -2.59
CA ALA A 44 -5.96 10.03 -2.54
C ALA A 44 -5.52 11.13 -3.53
N MET A 45 -6.15 11.22 -4.71
CA MET A 45 -5.85 12.28 -5.69
C MET A 45 -6.31 13.67 -5.22
N TYR A 46 -7.34 13.74 -4.38
CA TYR A 46 -7.78 15.00 -3.75
C TYR A 46 -6.92 15.38 -2.53
N GLU A 47 -6.46 14.40 -1.77
CA GLU A 47 -5.72 14.62 -0.52
C GLU A 47 -4.22 14.91 -0.75
N VAL A 48 -3.65 14.42 -1.85
CA VAL A 48 -2.25 14.67 -2.25
C VAL A 48 -1.92 16.13 -2.59
N PRO A 49 -2.72 16.88 -3.38
CA PRO A 49 -2.45 18.28 -3.70
C PRO A 49 -2.80 19.25 -2.57
N ASP A 50 -3.39 18.79 -1.45
CA ASP A 50 -3.62 19.61 -0.28
C ASP A 50 -2.25 19.98 0.32
N GLU A 51 -1.78 21.20 0.04
CA GLU A 51 -0.45 21.72 0.41
C GLU A 51 -0.35 21.93 1.93
N LYS A 52 -0.37 20.84 2.68
CA LYS A 52 -0.13 20.86 4.11
C LYS A 52 1.35 21.12 4.37
N THR A 53 1.63 22.23 5.04
CA THR A 53 2.99 22.64 5.39
C THR A 53 3.48 21.85 6.62
N GLY A 54 4.58 21.12 6.50
CA GLY A 54 5.22 20.38 7.61
C GLY A 54 5.11 18.86 7.49
N ASN A 55 5.10 18.15 8.64
CA ASN A 55 5.06 16.68 8.75
C ASN A 55 3.74 16.04 8.22
N GLU A 56 2.79 16.85 7.77
CA GLU A 56 1.50 16.40 7.25
C GLU A 56 1.49 16.12 5.73
N ARG A 57 2.63 16.33 5.06
CA ARG A 57 2.79 16.03 3.64
C ARG A 57 2.56 14.54 3.37
N VAL A 58 1.85 14.24 2.29
CA VAL A 58 1.70 12.86 1.80
C VAL A 58 3.04 12.37 1.24
N ASP A 59 3.59 11.30 1.83
CA ASP A 59 4.80 10.61 1.33
C ASP A 59 4.41 9.48 0.39
N ALA A 60 3.36 8.73 0.73
CA ALA A 60 2.92 7.60 -0.07
C ALA A 60 1.43 7.29 0.03
N VAL A 61 0.94 6.57 -0.98
CA VAL A 61 -0.42 6.02 -1.05
C VAL A 61 -0.28 4.51 -1.19
N VAL A 62 -0.98 3.77 -0.35
CA VAL A 62 -1.00 2.30 -0.34
C VAL A 62 -2.38 1.81 -0.74
N VAL A 63 -2.43 0.91 -1.70
CA VAL A 63 -3.65 0.23 -2.13
C VAL A 63 -3.60 -1.22 -1.68
N ASP A 64 -4.47 -1.55 -0.73
CA ASP A 64 -4.63 -2.89 -0.18
C ASP A 64 -5.93 -3.58 -0.63
N GLU A 65 -6.14 -4.82 -0.20
CA GLU A 65 -7.34 -5.60 -0.55
C GLU A 65 -8.63 -4.93 -0.09
N GLU A 66 -8.61 -4.28 1.08
CA GLU A 66 -9.76 -3.56 1.63
C GLU A 66 -10.07 -2.28 0.83
N ALA A 67 -9.03 -1.64 0.28
CA ALA A 67 -9.18 -0.46 -0.57
C ALA A 67 -9.99 -0.75 -1.84
N ILE A 68 -9.87 -1.96 -2.40
CA ILE A 68 -10.60 -2.37 -3.61
C ILE A 68 -11.97 -2.96 -3.25
N GLY A 69 -12.03 -3.70 -2.14
CA GLY A 69 -13.22 -4.41 -1.69
C GLY A 69 -13.59 -5.60 -2.57
N SER A 70 -14.74 -6.19 -2.27
CA SER A 70 -15.28 -7.33 -3.01
C SER A 70 -15.94 -6.92 -4.34
N VAL A 71 -16.48 -7.87 -5.11
CA VAL A 71 -17.19 -7.57 -6.37
C VAL A 71 -18.46 -6.76 -6.12
N ASP A 72 -19.22 -7.11 -5.08
CA ASP A 72 -20.50 -6.49 -4.73
C ASP A 72 -20.40 -5.25 -3.82
N ARG A 73 -19.26 -5.04 -3.15
CA ARG A 73 -19.08 -3.92 -2.22
C ARG A 73 -17.92 -3.02 -2.68
N PRO A 74 -18.12 -1.69 -2.74
CA PRO A 74 -17.00 -0.77 -2.91
C PRO A 74 -16.05 -0.90 -1.71
N GLY A 75 -14.75 -0.80 -1.98
CA GLY A 75 -13.73 -0.78 -0.93
C GLY A 75 -13.66 0.58 -0.24
N CYS A 76 -12.79 0.68 0.76
CA CYS A 76 -12.69 1.85 1.64
C CYS A 76 -11.76 2.96 1.11
N GLY A 77 -11.33 2.89 -0.16
CA GLY A 77 -10.38 3.83 -0.73
C GLY A 77 -8.92 3.52 -0.36
N ALA A 78 -7.98 4.16 -1.05
CA ALA A 78 -6.55 3.96 -0.81
C ALA A 78 -6.09 4.54 0.53
N LYS A 79 -5.19 3.84 1.23
CA LYS A 79 -4.58 4.33 2.47
C LYS A 79 -3.52 5.39 2.16
N ILE A 80 -3.52 6.49 2.89
CA ILE A 80 -2.62 7.62 2.66
C ILE A 80 -1.65 7.72 3.83
N LEU A 81 -0.37 7.68 3.52
CA LEU A 81 0.73 7.74 4.47
C LEU A 81 1.33 9.14 4.46
N ARG A 82 1.30 9.80 5.62
CA ARG A 82 1.77 11.16 5.84
C ARG A 82 3.09 11.14 6.63
N GLY A 83 3.99 12.06 6.30
CA GLY A 83 5.30 12.22 6.93
C GLY A 83 6.43 11.54 6.16
N ASP A 84 7.61 12.15 6.18
CA ASP A 84 8.80 11.65 5.47
C ASP A 84 9.18 10.24 5.93
N GLY A 85 9.32 9.32 4.96
CA GLY A 85 9.68 7.93 5.23
C GLY A 85 8.54 7.04 5.75
N ALA A 86 7.30 7.53 5.75
CA ALA A 86 6.14 6.76 6.20
C ALA A 86 5.93 5.46 5.40
N LEU A 87 6.26 5.45 4.10
CA LEU A 87 6.19 4.21 3.31
C LEU A 87 7.15 3.12 3.81
N ASP A 88 8.37 3.50 4.17
CA ASP A 88 9.40 2.54 4.59
C ASP A 88 9.00 1.87 5.91
N GLN A 89 8.46 2.67 6.84
CA GLN A 89 7.88 2.17 8.08
C GLN A 89 6.69 1.24 7.83
N TYR A 90 5.84 1.56 6.85
CA TYR A 90 4.70 0.71 6.47
C TYR A 90 5.17 -0.62 5.91
N ILE A 91 6.13 -0.63 4.97
CA ILE A 91 6.66 -1.85 4.36
C ILE A 91 7.34 -2.70 5.44
N THR A 92 8.20 -2.10 6.26
CA THR A 92 8.90 -2.79 7.36
C THR A 92 7.91 -3.40 8.35
N ARG A 93 6.89 -2.65 8.78
CA ARG A 93 5.84 -3.16 9.67
C ARG A 93 5.07 -4.31 9.03
N THR A 94 4.71 -4.19 7.76
CA THR A 94 3.93 -5.21 7.04
C THR A 94 4.74 -6.48 6.81
N ASN A 95 6.04 -6.36 6.53
CA ASN A 95 6.93 -7.50 6.35
C ASN A 95 7.20 -8.22 7.69
N VAL A 96 7.34 -7.47 8.79
CA VAL A 96 7.44 -8.04 10.15
C VAL A 96 6.14 -8.74 10.56
N MET A 97 4.97 -8.19 10.25
CA MET A 97 3.69 -8.83 10.55
C MET A 97 3.44 -10.09 9.72
N ASN A 98 3.79 -10.10 8.43
CA ASN A 98 3.74 -11.31 7.61
C ASN A 98 4.70 -12.41 8.13
N LEU A 99 5.82 -12.02 8.74
CA LEU A 99 6.77 -12.96 9.35
C LEU A 99 6.22 -13.58 10.65
N GLN A 100 5.27 -12.92 11.32
CA GLN A 100 4.63 -13.46 12.52
C GLN A 100 3.52 -14.48 12.19
N GLU A 101 2.91 -14.42 11.01
CA GLU A 101 1.92 -15.43 10.57
C GLU A 101 2.56 -16.76 10.11
N THR A 102 3.88 -16.82 9.96
CA THR A 102 4.60 -18.06 9.57
C THR A 102 5.36 -18.71 10.74
N ASN A 103 5.41 -18.10 11.93
CA ASN A 103 6.26 -18.55 13.04
C ASN A 103 5.52 -19.37 14.13
N ASP A 104 4.55 -20.19 13.73
CA ASP A 104 4.35 -21.50 14.38
C ASP A 104 5.38 -22.49 13.82
N GLY A 105 6.67 -22.23 14.07
CA GLY A 105 7.76 -23.17 13.77
C GLY A 105 9.05 -22.51 13.30
N LEU A 106 10.12 -22.71 14.09
CA LEU A 106 11.55 -22.46 13.80
C LEU A 106 12.07 -21.03 14.06
N ALA A 107 11.98 -20.63 15.34
CA ALA A 107 12.91 -19.67 15.93
C ALA A 107 14.33 -20.25 15.95
N GLY A 108 15.24 -19.71 15.14
CA GLY A 108 16.65 -20.13 15.20
C GLY A 108 17.62 -19.37 14.31
N GLU A 109 17.21 -18.87 13.15
CA GLU A 109 18.19 -18.36 12.15
C GLU A 109 17.98 -16.89 11.76
N LEU A 110 17.03 -16.19 12.39
CA LEU A 110 16.62 -14.83 11.97
C LEU A 110 17.15 -13.69 12.86
N GLU A 111 17.81 -13.99 13.99
CA GLU A 111 18.40 -12.96 14.86
C GLU A 111 19.67 -12.31 14.28
N GLU A 112 20.41 -13.01 13.41
CA GLU A 112 21.66 -12.46 12.83
C GLU A 112 21.39 -11.36 11.80
N ALA A 113 20.35 -11.48 10.97
CA ALA A 113 20.01 -10.46 9.97
C ALA A 113 19.46 -9.17 10.62
N TYR A 114 18.72 -9.30 11.74
CA TYR A 114 18.12 -8.17 12.44
C TYR A 114 19.15 -7.33 13.22
N MET A 115 20.18 -7.98 13.78
CA MET A 115 21.30 -7.28 14.42
C MET A 115 22.16 -6.52 13.40
N LEU A 116 22.39 -7.06 12.20
CA LEU A 116 23.21 -6.41 11.17
C LEU A 116 22.58 -5.12 10.63
N SER A 117 21.26 -5.06 10.50
CA SER A 117 20.57 -3.83 10.05
C SER A 117 20.64 -2.68 11.07
N ARG A 118 20.75 -2.99 12.37
CA ARG A 118 20.88 -1.98 13.44
C ARG A 118 22.29 -1.42 13.58
N ILE A 119 23.31 -2.20 13.22
CA ILE A 119 24.72 -1.80 13.35
C ILE A 119 25.13 -0.84 12.22
N VAL A 120 24.56 -0.97 11.02
CA VAL A 120 24.92 -0.13 9.86
C VAL A 120 24.37 1.32 9.97
N SER A 121 23.49 1.60 10.95
CA SER A 121 22.90 2.93 11.18
C SER A 121 23.44 3.66 12.44
N LEU A 122 24.54 3.20 13.04
CA LEU A 122 25.29 3.86 14.12
C LEU A 122 26.70 4.22 13.65
#